data_AF-A0AAV2FBL5-F1
#
_entry.id   AF-A0AAV2FBL5-F1
#
_cell.length_a   1.000
_cell.length_b   1.000
_cell.length_c   1.000
_cell.angle_alpha   90.00
_cell.angle_beta   90.00
_cell.angle_gamma   90.00
#
_symmetry.space_group_name_H-M   'P 1'
#
loop_
_entity.id
_entity.type
_entity.pdbx_description
1 polymer ?
#
loop_
_entity_poly.entity_id
_entity_poly.type
_entity_poly.pdbx_seq_one_letter_code
_entity_poly.pdbx_strand_id
1 'polypeptide(L)'
;MEKLKNENTADDDSIFNADGDTWKSQRQLSSHEFNTKSLRRFLETVVDTELSARLIPTLSPAAANTAAATLDLQDILQRFTFDNICKIAFGYDLGYLAPTLPEARFATAFENAVRIICGRFNSGVP
;
A
#
# COMPACT_ATOMS: atom_id res chain seq x y z
N MET A 1 7.35 32.22 -29.50
CA MET A 1 8.50 31.37 -29.14
C MET A 1 8.64 31.37 -27.63
N GLU A 2 7.82 30.58 -26.95
CA GLU A 2 7.94 30.42 -25.49
C GLU A 2 7.34 29.07 -25.09
N LYS A 3 8.09 28.01 -25.38
CA LYS A 3 7.88 26.66 -24.84
C LYS A 3 9.23 26.05 -24.51
N LEU A 4 9.91 26.65 -23.54
CA LEU A 4 11.03 26.03 -22.83
C LEU A 4 10.98 26.55 -21.38
N LYS A 5 10.04 26.03 -20.59
CA LYS A 5 10.14 26.04 -19.13
C LYS A 5 10.29 24.60 -18.67
N ASN A 6 11.55 24.25 -18.40
CA ASN A 6 12.04 23.25 -17.45
C ASN A 6 11.24 21.94 -17.31
N GLU A 7 11.68 20.95 -18.08
CA GLU A 7 11.72 19.56 -17.63
C GLU A 7 12.80 19.41 -16.54
N ASN A 8 12.54 19.81 -15.28
CA ASN A 8 13.31 19.33 -14.11
C ASN A 8 12.78 19.69 -12.71
N THR A 9 11.50 19.97 -12.54
CA THR A 9 10.87 19.93 -11.20
C THR A 9 9.75 18.91 -11.26
N ALA A 10 10.04 17.67 -10.86
CA ALA A 10 8.97 16.77 -10.46
C ALA A 10 8.20 17.52 -9.35
N ASP A 11 6.93 17.80 -9.57
CA ASP A 11 6.06 18.50 -8.63
C ASP A 11 6.23 17.90 -7.23
N ASP A 12 6.88 18.64 -6.35
CA ASP A 12 7.05 18.28 -4.94
C ASP A 12 5.74 18.52 -4.15
N ASP A 13 4.67 18.93 -4.85
CA ASP A 13 3.36 19.27 -4.32
C ASP A 13 2.41 18.04 -4.26
N SER A 14 2.93 16.84 -3.98
CA SER A 14 2.05 15.72 -3.66
C SER A 14 1.32 15.99 -2.34
N ILE A 15 0.11 15.43 -2.15
CA ILE A 15 -0.63 15.58 -0.88
C ILE A 15 0.16 15.14 0.36
N PHE A 16 1.20 14.33 0.18
CA PHE A 16 2.07 13.85 1.26
C PHE A 16 3.22 14.83 1.60
N ASN A 17 3.56 15.75 0.70
CA ASN A 17 4.70 16.66 0.84
C ASN A 17 4.32 18.15 0.70
N ALA A 18 3.07 18.45 0.30
CA ALA A 18 2.54 19.81 0.24
C ALA A 18 2.18 20.35 1.63
N ASP A 19 2.24 21.68 1.77
CA ASP A 19 1.85 22.43 2.98
C ASP A 19 0.78 23.48 2.69
N GLY A 20 0.19 24.05 3.75
CA GLY A 20 -0.68 25.22 3.68
C GLY A 20 -1.95 25.04 2.84
N ASP A 21 -2.26 26.04 2.01
CA ASP A 21 -3.49 26.05 1.20
C ASP A 21 -3.48 24.98 0.10
N THR A 22 -2.30 24.62 -0.42
CA THR A 22 -2.14 23.53 -1.40
C THR A 22 -2.54 22.20 -0.78
N TRP A 23 -1.98 21.85 0.38
CA TRP A 23 -2.36 20.66 1.13
C TRP A 23 -3.84 20.65 1.47
N LYS A 24 -4.38 21.77 1.96
CA LYS A 24 -5.79 21.88 2.35
C LYS A 24 -6.72 21.59 1.17
N SER A 25 -6.42 22.16 0.00
CA SER A 25 -7.21 21.97 -1.22
C SER A 25 -7.16 20.53 -1.71
N GLN A 26 -5.96 19.93 -1.76
CA GLN A 26 -5.78 18.53 -2.14
C GLN A 26 -6.45 17.57 -1.15
N ARG A 27 -6.30 17.82 0.16
CA ARG A 27 -6.91 17.01 1.23
C ARG A 27 -8.43 17.07 1.17
N GLN A 28 -9.01 18.22 0.86
CA GLN A 28 -10.46 18.35 0.71
C GLN A 28 -10.97 17.51 -0.47
N LEU A 29 -10.27 17.53 -1.61
CA LEU A 29 -10.62 16.73 -2.77
C LEU A 29 -10.48 15.22 -2.48
N SER A 30 -9.30 14.78 -2.01
CA SER A 30 -9.07 13.37 -1.69
C SER A 30 -10.03 12.85 -0.62
N SER A 31 -10.30 13.61 0.44
CA SER A 31 -11.22 13.16 1.49
C SER A 31 -12.65 12.93 0.97
N HIS A 32 -13.08 13.71 -0.03
CA HIS A 32 -14.37 13.51 -0.67
C HIS A 32 -14.40 12.21 -1.48
N GLU A 33 -13.36 11.95 -2.27
CA GLU A 33 -13.20 10.69 -3.01
C GLU A 33 -13.17 9.49 -2.05
N PHE A 34 -12.43 9.60 -0.94
CA PHE A 34 -12.32 8.55 0.08
C PHE A 34 -13.61 8.28 0.87
N ASN A 35 -14.52 9.25 0.96
CA ASN A 35 -15.78 9.10 1.68
C ASN A 35 -16.96 8.69 0.77
N THR A 36 -16.73 8.55 -0.53
CA THR A 36 -17.79 8.19 -1.47
C THR A 36 -18.25 6.75 -1.20
N LYS A 37 -19.58 6.53 -1.11
CA LYS A 37 -20.17 5.19 -0.89
C LYS A 37 -19.67 4.15 -1.90
N SER A 38 -19.40 4.58 -3.13
CA SER A 38 -18.80 3.75 -4.18
C SER A 38 -17.41 3.25 -3.79
N LEU A 39 -16.55 4.12 -3.27
CA LEU A 39 -15.22 3.71 -2.83
C LEU A 39 -15.29 2.75 -1.64
N ARG A 40 -16.14 3.02 -0.64
CA ARG A 40 -16.30 2.08 0.49
C ARG A 40 -16.72 0.69 0.02
N ARG A 41 -17.68 0.60 -0.89
CA ARG A 41 -18.10 -0.68 -1.48
C ARG A 41 -16.96 -1.34 -2.27
N PHE A 42 -16.19 -0.56 -3.01
CA PHE A 42 -15.02 -1.07 -3.74
C PHE A 42 -13.95 -1.61 -2.78
N LEU A 43 -13.63 -0.88 -1.70
CA LEU A 43 -12.73 -1.32 -0.64
C LEU A 43 -13.19 -2.64 -0.02
N GLU A 44 -14.47 -2.72 0.38
CA GLU A 44 -15.07 -3.94 0.93
C GLU A 44 -14.93 -5.11 -0.06
N THR A 45 -15.21 -4.89 -1.35
CA THR A 45 -15.14 -5.93 -2.38
C THR A 45 -13.71 -6.41 -2.61
N VAL A 46 -12.74 -5.49 -2.66
CA VAL A 46 -11.32 -5.80 -2.81
C VAL A 46 -10.84 -6.62 -1.62
N VAL A 47 -11.10 -6.15 -0.40
CA VAL A 47 -10.68 -6.82 0.83
C VAL A 47 -11.31 -8.19 0.96
N ASP A 48 -12.62 -8.32 0.71
CA ASP A 48 -13.33 -9.60 0.81
C ASP A 48 -12.80 -10.63 -0.21
N THR A 49 -12.47 -10.17 -1.42
CA THR A 49 -11.87 -11.01 -2.46
C THR A 49 -10.47 -11.48 -2.06
N GLU A 50 -9.60 -10.57 -1.64
CA GLU A 50 -8.22 -10.92 -1.22
C GLU A 50 -8.22 -11.81 0.03
N LEU A 51 -9.13 -11.56 0.97
CA LEU A 51 -9.32 -12.35 2.18
C LEU A 51 -9.66 -13.80 1.84
N SER A 52 -10.71 -13.98 1.03
CA SER A 52 -11.23 -15.29 0.65
C SER A 52 -10.29 -16.06 -0.27
N ALA A 53 -9.65 -15.37 -1.22
CA ALA A 53 -8.82 -16.01 -2.23
C ALA A 53 -7.38 -16.29 -1.78
N ARG A 54 -6.84 -15.53 -0.81
CA ARG A 54 -5.41 -15.62 -0.46
C ARG A 54 -5.15 -15.77 1.03
N LEU A 55 -5.69 -14.88 1.88
CA LEU A 55 -5.36 -14.89 3.30
C LEU A 55 -5.90 -16.15 4.00
N ILE A 56 -7.18 -16.49 3.80
CA ILE A 56 -7.77 -17.70 4.41
C ILE A 56 -7.04 -18.97 3.93
N PRO A 57 -6.79 -19.19 2.62
CA PRO A 57 -6.00 -20.32 2.14
C PRO A 57 -4.58 -20.38 2.72
N THR A 58 -3.94 -19.23 2.95
CA THR A 58 -2.58 -19.17 3.53
C THR A 58 -2.58 -19.62 4.99
N LEU A 59 -3.61 -19.25 5.77
CA LEU A 59 -3.71 -19.60 7.19
C LEU A 59 -4.29 -20.99 7.46
N SER A 60 -5.08 -21.53 6.52
CA SER A 60 -5.83 -22.79 6.68
C SER A 60 -4.97 -24.01 7.03
N PRO A 61 -3.80 -24.26 6.41
CA PRO A 61 -2.96 -25.42 6.73
C PRO A 61 -2.43 -25.41 8.16
N ALA A 62 -2.06 -24.23 8.66
CA ALA A 62 -1.61 -24.07 10.04
C ALA A 62 -2.76 -24.28 11.03
N ALA A 63 -3.94 -23.72 10.72
CA ALA A 63 -5.14 -23.90 11.56
C ALA A 63 -5.61 -25.35 11.65
N ALA A 64 -5.44 -26.13 10.58
CA ALA A 64 -5.82 -27.54 10.53
C ALA A 64 -4.78 -28.49 11.17
N ASN A 65 -3.67 -27.97 11.72
CA ASN A 65 -2.51 -28.75 12.17
C ASN A 65 -1.94 -29.69 11.08
N THR A 66 -2.20 -29.41 9.80
CA THR A 66 -1.72 -30.23 8.68
C THR A 66 -0.32 -29.83 8.23
N ALA A 67 0.14 -28.65 8.65
CA ALA A 67 1.52 -28.21 8.57
C ALA A 67 1.96 -27.72 9.96
N ALA A 68 2.98 -28.33 10.55
CA ALA A 68 3.65 -27.82 11.74
C ALA A 68 4.54 -26.63 11.34
N ALA A 69 3.90 -25.50 11.03
CA ALA A 69 4.57 -24.29 10.57
C ALA A 69 4.28 -23.14 11.53
N THR A 70 5.34 -22.54 12.07
CA THR A 70 5.25 -21.23 12.73
C THR A 70 4.95 -20.19 11.66
N LEU A 71 3.83 -19.48 11.81
CA LEU A 71 3.46 -18.40 10.90
C LEU A 71 4.03 -17.09 11.40
N ASP A 72 4.73 -16.38 10.52
CA ASP A 72 5.04 -14.97 10.73
C ASP A 72 3.84 -14.12 10.32
N LEU A 73 2.98 -13.82 11.29
CA LEU A 73 1.79 -12.99 11.04
C LEU A 73 2.14 -11.56 10.65
N GLN A 74 3.32 -11.06 11.03
CA GLN A 74 3.74 -9.71 10.63
C GLN A 74 4.01 -9.68 9.13
N ASP A 75 4.80 -10.63 8.62
CA ASP A 75 5.08 -10.77 7.19
C ASP A 75 3.78 -11.00 6.38
N ILE A 76 2.94 -11.95 6.81
CA ILE A 76 1.70 -12.29 6.11
C ILE A 76 0.75 -11.08 6.03
N LEU A 77 0.51 -10.39 7.15
CA LEU A 77 -0.39 -9.24 7.15
C LEU A 77 0.19 -8.05 6.41
N GLN A 78 1.50 -7.84 6.45
CA GLN A 78 2.17 -6.80 5.67
C GLN A 78 1.95 -7.03 4.16
N ARG A 79 2.17 -8.24 3.67
CA ARG A 79 1.94 -8.60 2.26
C ARG A 79 0.48 -8.45 1.86
N PHE A 80 -0.43 -8.92 2.72
CA PHE A 80 -1.88 -8.76 2.52
C PHE A 80 -2.28 -7.29 2.40
N THR A 81 -1.82 -6.45 3.32
CA THR A 81 -2.12 -5.01 3.29
C THR A 81 -1.53 -4.34 2.05
N PHE A 82 -0.33 -4.75 1.62
CA PHE A 82 0.31 -4.21 0.43
C PHE A 82 -0.47 -4.53 -0.85
N ASP A 83 -0.93 -5.76 -1.02
CA ASP A 83 -1.77 -6.16 -2.16
C ASP A 83 -3.07 -5.35 -2.19
N ASN A 84 -3.74 -5.19 -1.05
CA ASN A 84 -4.97 -4.41 -0.95
C ASN A 84 -4.74 -2.94 -1.32
N ILE A 85 -3.74 -2.27 -0.73
CA ILE A 85 -3.46 -0.86 -1.02
C ILE A 85 -3.09 -0.66 -2.48
N CYS A 86 -2.29 -1.56 -3.07
CA CYS A 86 -1.91 -1.43 -4.48
C CYS A 86 -3.11 -1.62 -5.41
N LYS A 87 -4.02 -2.54 -5.09
CA LYS A 87 -5.24 -2.74 -5.85
C LYS A 87 -6.21 -1.57 -5.71
N ILE A 88 -6.26 -0.95 -4.54
CA ILE A 88 -7.12 0.21 -4.25
C ILE A 88 -6.58 1.47 -4.93
N ALA A 89 -5.28 1.76 -4.76
CA ALA A 89 -4.66 2.99 -5.20
C ALA A 89 -4.29 2.98 -6.69
N PHE A 90 -3.88 1.82 -7.22
CA PHE A 90 -3.36 1.70 -8.58
C PHE A 90 -4.21 0.79 -9.49
N GLY A 91 -5.23 0.12 -8.95
CA GLY A 91 -6.02 -0.86 -9.70
C GLY A 91 -5.23 -2.11 -10.09
N TYR A 92 -4.04 -2.31 -9.52
CA TYR A 92 -3.12 -3.36 -9.90
C TYR A 92 -2.99 -4.43 -8.81
N ASP A 93 -3.09 -5.70 -9.21
CA ASP A 93 -2.96 -6.85 -8.33
C ASP A 93 -1.54 -7.44 -8.42
N LEU A 94 -0.78 -7.33 -7.34
CA LEU A 94 0.61 -7.80 -7.26
C LEU A 94 0.73 -9.28 -6.91
N GLY A 95 -0.27 -9.85 -6.25
CA GLY A 95 -0.21 -11.22 -5.74
C GLY A 95 0.90 -11.47 -4.72
N TYR A 96 1.37 -10.44 -4.01
CA TYR A 96 2.54 -10.51 -3.15
C TYR A 96 2.38 -11.46 -1.96
N LEU A 97 1.14 -11.69 -1.51
CA LEU A 97 0.83 -12.67 -0.47
C LEU A 97 0.99 -14.14 -0.93
N ALA A 98 0.95 -14.42 -2.23
CA ALA A 98 1.02 -15.81 -2.70
C ALA A 98 2.44 -16.37 -2.56
N PRO A 99 2.63 -17.54 -1.89
CA PRO A 99 3.96 -18.11 -1.64
C PRO A 99 4.69 -18.60 -2.91
N THR A 100 3.97 -18.69 -4.05
CA THR A 100 4.49 -19.20 -5.32
C THR A 100 5.01 -18.12 -6.26
N LEU A 101 4.85 -16.83 -5.92
CA LEU A 101 5.25 -15.72 -6.78
C LEU A 101 6.64 -15.19 -6.38
N PRO A 102 7.49 -14.80 -7.35
CA PRO A 102 8.78 -14.19 -7.08
C PRO A 102 8.59 -12.88 -6.30
N GLU A 103 9.59 -12.52 -5.49
CA GLU A 103 9.60 -11.28 -4.72
C GLU A 103 9.26 -10.08 -5.64
N ALA A 104 8.16 -9.38 -5.33
CA ALA A 104 7.73 -8.25 -6.13
C ALA A 104 8.75 -7.12 -5.95
N ARG A 105 9.58 -6.86 -6.97
CA ARG A 105 10.62 -5.80 -6.95
C ARG A 105 10.10 -4.45 -6.44
N PHE A 106 8.83 -4.14 -6.72
CA PHE A 106 8.16 -2.96 -6.21
C PHE A 106 7.94 -2.99 -4.70
N ALA A 107 7.50 -4.13 -4.14
CA ALA A 107 7.36 -4.32 -2.69
C ALA A 107 8.70 -4.13 -1.97
N THR A 108 9.77 -4.76 -2.47
CA THR A 108 11.13 -4.61 -1.90
C THR A 108 11.62 -3.16 -1.96
N ALA A 109 11.38 -2.46 -3.06
CA ALA A 109 11.74 -1.05 -3.21
C ALA A 109 10.94 -0.16 -2.24
N PHE A 110 9.63 -0.42 -2.10
CA PHE A 110 8.75 0.28 -1.19
C PHE A 110 9.15 0.08 0.27
N GLU A 111 9.38 -1.17 0.69
CA GLU A 111 9.83 -1.50 2.05
C GLU A 111 11.17 -0.84 2.39
N ASN A 112 12.11 -0.81 1.45
CA ASN A 112 13.37 -0.11 1.63
C ASN A 112 13.17 1.41 1.80
N ALA A 113 12.31 2.03 1.00
CA ALA A 113 12.00 3.44 1.12
C ALA A 113 11.35 3.75 2.49
N VAL A 114 10.34 2.96 2.89
CA VAL A 114 9.67 3.09 4.19
C VAL A 114 10.66 2.93 5.34
N ARG A 115 11.51 1.90 5.31
CA ARG A 115 12.54 1.67 6.32
C ARG A 115 13.49 2.86 6.46
N ILE A 116 13.92 3.47 5.36
CA ILE A 116 14.79 4.66 5.37
C ILE A 116 14.04 5.87 5.94
N ILE A 117 12.81 6.12 5.50
CA ILE A 117 11.98 7.25 5.96
C ILE A 117 11.70 7.13 7.46
N CYS A 118 11.23 5.97 7.92
CA CYS A 118 10.98 5.69 9.34
C CYS A 118 12.27 5.78 10.17
N GLY A 119 13.39 5.29 9.65
CA GLY A 119 14.69 5.41 10.31
C GLY A 119 15.10 6.87 10.55
N ARG A 120 14.89 7.75 9.56
CA ARG A 120 15.13 9.19 9.71
C ARG A 120 14.19 9.83 10.73
N PHE A 121 12.90 9.49 10.68
CA PHE A 121 11.92 10.01 11.63
C PHE A 121 12.26 9.61 13.08
N ASN A 122 12.64 8.34 13.29
CA ASN A 122 12.96 7.81 14.61
C ASN A 122 14.33 8.22 15.12
N SER A 123 15.28 8.59 14.25
CA SER A 123 16.63 9.02 14.66
C SER A 123 16.66 10.33 15.46
N GLY A 124 15.56 11.09 15.48
CA GLY A 124 15.39 12.30 16.29
C GLY A 124 14.77 12.08 17.68
N VAL A 125 14.36 10.84 18.00
CA VAL A 125 13.80 10.48 19.31
C VAL A 125 14.92 9.88 20.17
N PRO A 126 15.21 10.43 21.37
CA PRO A 126 16.27 9.92 22.25
C PRO A 126 16.03 8.50 22.76
#